data_AF-A0A7V3A9H9-F1
#
_entry.id   AF-A0A7V3A9H9-F1
#
_cell.length_a   1.000
_cell.length_b   1.000
_cell.length_c   1.000
_cell.angle_alpha   90.00
_cell.angle_beta   90.00
_cell.angle_gamma   90.00
#
_symmetry.space_group_name_H-M   'P 1'
#
loop_
_entity.id
_entity.type
_entity.pdbx_description
1 polymer ?
#
loop_
_entity_poly.entity_id
_entity_poly.type
_entity_poly.pdbx_seq_one_letter_code
_entity_poly.pdbx_strand_id
1 'polypeptide(L)'
;MKGNKLVKWSSLYLVVFYSIVGSYLIGQEVQTTESVEVINWDRILRHFNAYVDNPSKENALELLKSIPPDRVYREVGDGRKADRIIFGDDYVILYEEAVAGDRVAVEILFRFLNITDGGRLEMVMSDLGLIIRLWPRLFLEVLSKYKDISYVKRFGWPVSFIGMGHNMHPVAEIHILKKRIEALSSVDCAEYNELKQACIKTIEERIKQIESSTNLKK
;
A
#
# COMPACT_ATOMS: atom_id res chain seq x y z
N MET A 1 73.52 24.66 42.08
CA MET A 1 73.17 23.28 42.48
C MET A 1 71.64 23.18 42.56
N LYS A 2 71.02 22.30 41.76
CA LYS A 2 69.64 21.74 41.85
C LYS A 2 68.50 22.78 42.01
N GLY A 3 67.69 23.11 41.01
CA GLY A 3 66.91 22.24 40.14
C GLY A 3 65.56 21.94 40.81
N ASN A 4 64.45 22.49 40.30
CA ASN A 4 63.18 21.77 40.38
C ASN A 4 62.21 22.12 39.25
N LYS A 5 61.96 21.09 38.44
CA LYS A 5 60.99 21.02 37.35
C LYS A 5 59.62 20.75 37.98
N LEU A 6 58.70 21.72 38.01
CA LEU A 6 57.34 21.44 38.50
C LEU A 6 56.26 22.39 37.96
N VAL A 7 56.41 22.90 36.74
CA VAL A 7 55.39 23.78 36.11
C VAL A 7 54.95 23.26 34.72
N LYS A 8 55.14 21.97 34.42
CA LYS A 8 54.75 21.39 33.12
C LYS A 8 53.62 20.34 33.18
N TRP A 9 52.92 20.21 34.31
CA TRP A 9 51.91 19.17 34.49
C TRP A 9 50.48 19.67 34.80
N SER A 10 50.26 20.98 35.01
CA SER A 10 48.92 21.51 35.29
C SER A 10 48.09 21.85 34.04
N SER A 11 48.73 22.05 32.88
CA SER A 11 48.03 22.36 31.62
C SER A 11 47.55 21.13 30.84
N LEU A 12 48.02 19.92 31.19
CA LEU A 12 47.59 18.69 30.51
C LEU A 12 46.26 18.16 31.06
N TYR A 13 45.97 18.34 32.36
CA TYR A 13 44.73 17.88 32.97
C TYR A 13 43.50 18.71 32.58
N LEU A 14 43.68 20.00 32.27
CA LEU A 14 42.59 20.90 31.87
C LEU A 14 42.11 20.65 30.43
N VAL A 15 42.99 20.15 29.54
CA VAL A 15 42.62 19.82 28.14
C VAL A 15 41.92 18.45 28.05
N VAL A 16 42.26 17.50 28.92
CA VAL A 16 41.62 16.18 28.96
C VAL A 16 40.18 16.24 29.51
N PHE A 17 39.90 17.13 30.47
CA PHE A 17 38.54 17.27 31.01
C PHE A 17 37.56 17.90 30.00
N TYR A 18 38.00 18.88 29.21
CA TYR A 18 37.16 19.47 28.16
C TYR A 18 36.93 18.56 26.95
N SER A 19 37.83 17.60 26.68
CA SER A 19 37.61 16.60 25.63
C SER A 19 36.67 15.48 26.07
N ILE A 20 36.62 15.14 27.37
CA ILE A 20 35.65 14.16 27.89
C ILE A 20 34.24 14.76 28.00
N VAL A 21 34.09 16.02 28.40
CA VAL A 21 32.77 16.68 28.45
C VAL A 21 32.27 17.09 27.06
N GLY A 22 33.17 17.51 26.15
CA GLY A 22 32.82 17.78 24.75
C GLY A 22 32.34 16.53 23.99
N SER A 23 32.82 15.33 24.38
CA SER A 23 32.36 14.06 23.82
C SER A 23 30.98 13.63 24.37
N TYR A 24 30.58 14.13 25.54
CA TYR A 24 29.26 13.86 26.11
C TYR A 24 28.14 14.71 25.49
N LEU A 25 28.47 15.85 24.87
CA LEU A 25 27.51 16.75 24.23
C LEU A 25 27.38 16.57 22.71
N ILE A 26 28.28 15.81 22.08
CA ILE A 26 28.25 15.53 20.63
C ILE A 26 27.68 14.12 20.32
N GLY A 27 27.45 13.31 21.36
CA GLY A 27 26.94 11.95 21.27
C GLY A 27 25.43 11.78 21.49
N GLN A 28 24.63 12.84 21.45
CA GLN A 28 23.22 12.66 21.10
C GLN A 28 23.15 12.44 19.59
N GLU A 29 23.44 11.20 19.18
CA GLU A 29 22.74 10.64 18.04
C GLU A 29 21.27 11.03 18.23
N VAL A 30 20.79 11.92 17.37
CA VAL A 30 19.37 12.00 17.09
C VAL A 30 19.03 10.60 16.63
N GLN A 31 18.59 9.76 17.57
CA GLN A 31 17.70 8.66 17.26
C GLN A 31 16.53 9.37 16.60
N THR A 32 16.58 9.48 15.28
CA THR A 32 15.40 9.50 14.45
C THR A 32 14.67 8.26 14.92
N THR A 33 13.74 8.46 15.84
CA THR A 33 12.77 7.44 16.18
C THR A 33 12.16 7.17 14.81
N GLU A 34 12.55 6.07 14.17
CA GLU A 34 11.78 5.53 13.06
C GLU A 34 10.38 5.45 13.65
N SER A 35 9.54 6.39 13.26
CA SER A 35 8.18 6.43 13.75
C SER A 35 7.62 5.11 13.30
N VAL A 36 7.43 4.19 14.24
CA VAL A 36 6.87 2.88 13.95
C VAL A 36 5.61 3.17 13.14
N GLU A 37 5.62 2.82 11.86
CA GLU A 37 4.47 3.06 11.02
C GLU A 37 3.31 2.29 11.67
N VAL A 38 2.23 2.99 11.97
CA VAL A 38 1.03 2.44 12.61
C VAL A 38 -0.16 2.75 11.74
N ILE A 39 -1.09 1.81 11.64
CA ILE A 39 -2.40 2.09 11.04
C ILE A 39 -3.16 2.94 12.06
N ASN A 40 -3.43 4.20 11.71
CA ASN A 40 -4.18 5.13 12.55
C ASN A 40 -5.52 5.44 11.89
N TRP A 41 -6.54 4.66 12.21
CA TRP A 41 -7.87 4.79 11.59
C TRP A 41 -8.56 6.13 11.89
N ASP A 42 -8.22 6.77 13.02
CA ASP A 42 -8.72 8.11 13.34
C ASP A 42 -8.15 9.15 12.36
N ARG A 43 -6.85 9.06 12.08
CA ARG A 43 -6.16 9.95 11.13
C ARG A 43 -6.65 9.68 9.72
N ILE A 44 -6.72 8.43 9.30
CA ILE A 44 -7.19 8.05 7.95
C ILE A 44 -8.63 8.57 7.76
N LEU A 45 -9.54 8.36 8.72
CA LEU A 45 -10.92 8.86 8.60
C LEU A 45 -10.98 10.39 8.48
N ARG A 46 -10.14 11.14 9.22
CA ARG A 46 -10.10 12.61 9.09
C ARG A 46 -9.71 13.05 7.67
N HIS A 47 -8.67 12.46 7.10
CA HIS A 47 -8.25 12.80 5.73
C HIS A 47 -9.23 12.28 4.69
N PHE A 48 -9.87 11.14 4.95
CA PHE A 48 -10.92 10.60 4.10
C PHE A 48 -12.12 11.54 4.04
N ASN A 49 -12.60 12.03 5.18
CA ASN A 49 -13.68 13.02 5.22
C ASN A 49 -13.29 14.33 4.48
N ALA A 50 -12.07 14.81 4.68
CA ALA A 50 -11.59 16.01 3.97
C ALA A 50 -11.56 15.81 2.43
N TYR A 51 -11.20 14.61 1.98
CA TYR A 51 -11.24 14.24 0.57
C TYR A 51 -12.66 14.12 0.04
N VAL A 52 -13.57 13.51 0.81
CA VAL A 52 -15.00 13.40 0.47
C VAL A 52 -15.66 14.78 0.37
N ASP A 53 -15.41 15.66 1.34
CA ASP A 53 -15.97 17.02 1.38
C ASP A 53 -15.45 17.89 0.22
N ASN A 54 -14.24 17.61 -0.28
CA ASN A 54 -13.62 18.31 -1.40
C ASN A 54 -12.60 17.39 -2.12
N PRO A 55 -13.01 16.66 -3.18
CA PRO A 55 -12.17 15.66 -3.87
C PRO A 55 -11.14 16.31 -4.79
N SER A 56 -10.22 17.07 -4.18
CA SER A 56 -9.10 17.70 -4.86
C SER A 56 -7.87 16.79 -4.86
N LYS A 57 -6.97 17.01 -5.82
CA LYS A 57 -5.66 16.32 -5.87
C LYS A 57 -4.87 16.48 -4.56
N GLU A 58 -4.97 17.63 -3.92
CA GLU A 58 -4.30 17.89 -2.64
C GLU A 58 -4.86 17.00 -1.54
N ASN A 59 -6.19 16.95 -1.39
CA ASN A 59 -6.82 16.10 -0.37
C ASN A 59 -6.62 14.61 -0.65
N ALA A 60 -6.61 14.19 -1.92
CA ALA A 60 -6.29 12.82 -2.31
C ALA A 60 -4.85 12.44 -1.89
N LEU A 61 -3.89 13.35 -2.10
CA LEU A 61 -2.50 13.12 -1.67
C LEU A 61 -2.37 13.08 -0.14
N GLU A 62 -3.09 13.93 0.59
CA GLU A 62 -3.11 13.90 2.05
C GLU A 62 -3.74 12.62 2.61
N LEU A 63 -4.83 12.14 1.99
CA LEU A 63 -5.39 10.83 2.27
C LEU A 63 -4.38 9.71 2.00
N LEU A 64 -3.75 9.71 0.82
CA LEU A 64 -2.75 8.70 0.46
C LEU A 64 -1.58 8.66 1.46
N LYS A 65 -1.06 9.81 1.89
CA LYS A 65 0.01 9.93 2.90
C LYS A 65 -0.42 9.46 4.30
N SER A 66 -1.72 9.48 4.58
CA SER A 66 -2.24 9.03 5.88
C SER A 66 -2.31 7.51 6.02
N ILE A 67 -2.28 6.78 4.89
CA ILE A 67 -2.38 5.33 4.85
C ILE A 67 -0.95 4.73 4.76
N PRO A 68 -0.55 3.86 5.69
CA PRO A 68 0.78 3.27 5.69
C PRO A 68 1.11 2.57 4.37
N PRO A 69 2.37 2.67 3.92
CA PRO A 69 2.77 2.12 2.65
C PRO A 69 2.80 0.60 2.60
N ASP A 70 3.21 -0.03 3.70
CA ASP A 70 3.15 -1.46 3.89
C ASP A 70 2.27 -1.86 5.09
N ARG A 71 1.92 -3.15 5.23
CA ARG A 71 1.14 -3.65 6.36
C ARG A 71 1.99 -3.58 7.61
N VAL A 72 1.46 -2.91 8.62
CA VAL A 72 2.07 -2.82 9.95
C VAL A 72 1.21 -3.57 10.95
N TYR A 73 1.87 -4.26 11.90
CA TYR A 73 1.17 -5.11 12.87
C TYR A 73 0.50 -4.33 14.01
N ARG A 74 0.81 -3.04 14.14
CA ARG A 74 0.28 -2.19 15.19
C ARG A 74 -0.78 -1.25 14.61
N GLU A 75 -1.98 -1.37 15.14
CA GLU A 75 -3.08 -0.45 14.90
C GLU A 75 -3.29 0.45 16.12
N VAL A 76 -3.67 1.71 15.88
CA VAL A 76 -4.05 2.69 16.89
C VAL A 76 -5.35 3.38 16.48
N GLY A 77 -6.11 3.88 17.47
CA GLY A 77 -7.43 4.47 17.23
C GLY A 77 -8.55 3.43 17.17
N ASP A 78 -9.71 3.83 16.67
CA ASP A 78 -10.89 2.95 16.58
C ASP A 78 -10.95 2.18 15.26
N GLY A 79 -10.69 0.87 15.30
CA GLY A 79 -10.74 -0.02 14.14
C GLY A 79 -12.11 -0.15 13.48
N ARG A 80 -13.21 0.30 14.12
CA ARG A 80 -14.54 0.40 13.50
C ARG A 80 -14.62 1.53 12.47
N LYS A 81 -13.70 2.50 12.52
CA LYS A 81 -13.64 3.58 11.52
C LYS A 81 -13.23 3.10 10.15
N ALA A 82 -12.51 1.99 10.06
CA ALA A 82 -12.26 1.32 8.79
C ALA A 82 -13.57 0.89 8.11
N ASP A 83 -14.57 0.42 8.86
CA ASP A 83 -15.88 0.09 8.30
C ASP A 83 -16.60 1.34 7.79
N ARG A 84 -16.50 2.45 8.52
CA ARG A 84 -17.08 3.72 8.07
C ARG A 84 -16.43 4.23 6.77
N ILE A 85 -15.14 3.99 6.58
CA ILE A 85 -14.44 4.39 5.36
C ILE A 85 -14.81 3.47 4.19
N ILE A 86 -14.71 2.14 4.39
CA ILE A 86 -14.82 1.18 3.28
C ILE A 86 -16.28 0.85 2.96
N PHE A 87 -17.12 0.67 3.98
CA PHE A 87 -18.54 0.32 3.81
C PHE A 87 -19.48 1.52 3.94
N GLY A 88 -18.98 2.71 4.23
CA GLY A 88 -19.78 3.92 4.29
C GLY A 88 -20.17 4.42 2.91
N ASP A 89 -21.31 5.11 2.81
CA ASP A 89 -21.83 5.66 1.55
C ASP A 89 -20.81 6.58 0.84
N ASP A 90 -20.00 7.30 1.63
CA ASP A 90 -18.99 8.23 1.12
C ASP A 90 -17.83 7.53 0.38
N TYR A 91 -17.64 6.21 0.54
CA TYR A 91 -16.67 5.42 -0.22
C TYR A 91 -16.86 5.55 -1.73
N VAL A 92 -18.10 5.77 -2.17
CA VAL A 92 -18.45 5.93 -3.58
C VAL A 92 -17.64 7.03 -4.26
N ILE A 93 -17.24 8.09 -3.55
CA ILE A 93 -16.44 9.18 -4.13
C ILE A 93 -15.04 8.68 -4.52
N LEU A 94 -14.38 7.93 -3.64
CA LEU A 94 -13.07 7.32 -3.95
C LEU A 94 -13.19 6.32 -5.11
N TYR A 95 -14.26 5.52 -5.11
CA TYR A 95 -14.54 4.55 -6.16
C TYR A 95 -14.73 5.23 -7.53
N GLU A 96 -15.56 6.27 -7.61
CA GLU A 96 -15.83 6.99 -8.86
C GLU A 96 -14.58 7.67 -9.41
N GLU A 97 -13.74 8.27 -8.55
CA GLU A 97 -12.46 8.87 -8.96
C GLU A 97 -11.48 7.81 -9.49
N ALA A 98 -11.40 6.64 -8.86
CA ALA A 98 -10.60 5.53 -9.35
C ALA A 98 -11.12 5.01 -10.70
N VAL A 99 -12.45 4.89 -10.85
CA VAL A 99 -13.13 4.49 -12.10
C VAL A 99 -12.95 5.53 -13.21
N ALA A 100 -12.83 6.81 -12.87
CA ALA A 100 -12.47 7.88 -13.81
C ALA A 100 -11.00 7.86 -14.23
N GLY A 101 -10.18 7.01 -13.61
CA GLY A 101 -8.76 6.86 -13.91
C GLY A 101 -7.87 7.83 -13.13
N ASP A 102 -8.34 8.40 -12.01
CA ASP A 102 -7.47 9.17 -11.14
C ASP A 102 -6.41 8.25 -10.51
N ARG A 103 -5.14 8.60 -10.77
CA ARG A 103 -4.01 7.80 -10.32
C ARG A 103 -3.91 7.74 -8.80
N VAL A 104 -4.18 8.84 -8.11
CA VAL A 104 -4.01 8.91 -6.64
C VAL A 104 -5.10 8.07 -5.98
N ALA A 105 -6.32 8.10 -6.49
CA ALA A 105 -7.42 7.23 -6.06
C ALA A 105 -7.08 5.74 -6.23
N VAL A 106 -6.56 5.34 -7.38
CA VAL A 106 -6.09 3.95 -7.59
C VAL A 106 -4.96 3.60 -6.61
N GLU A 107 -4.03 4.52 -6.37
CA GLU A 107 -2.92 4.33 -5.43
C GLU A 107 -3.42 4.19 -3.97
N ILE A 108 -4.48 4.90 -3.60
CA ILE A 108 -5.19 4.75 -2.31
C ILE A 108 -5.81 3.35 -2.20
N LEU A 109 -6.46 2.83 -3.25
CA LEU A 109 -6.99 1.46 -3.25
C LEU A 109 -5.89 0.43 -3.01
N PHE A 110 -4.71 0.60 -3.61
CA PHE A 110 -3.55 -0.28 -3.36
C PHE A 110 -3.03 -0.19 -1.92
N ARG A 111 -3.07 0.99 -1.29
CA ARG A 111 -2.74 1.11 0.13
C ARG A 111 -3.78 0.40 1.01
N PHE A 112 -5.08 0.57 0.72
CA PHE A 112 -6.13 -0.13 1.44
C PHE A 112 -6.08 -1.64 1.27
N LEU A 113 -5.77 -2.14 0.06
CA LEU A 113 -5.55 -3.58 -0.21
C LEU A 113 -4.57 -4.20 0.80
N ASN A 114 -3.58 -3.42 1.24
CA ASN A 114 -2.52 -3.91 2.07
C ASN A 114 -2.81 -3.85 3.57
N ILE A 115 -3.59 -2.87 4.01
CA ILE A 115 -3.87 -2.63 5.43
C ILE A 115 -5.25 -3.17 5.88
N THR A 116 -6.07 -3.66 4.97
CA THR A 116 -7.40 -4.21 5.26
C THR A 116 -7.43 -5.74 5.24
N ASP A 117 -8.47 -6.31 5.84
CA ASP A 117 -8.76 -7.74 5.84
C ASP A 117 -10.28 -8.01 5.78
N GLY A 118 -10.65 -9.29 5.70
CA GLY A 118 -12.04 -9.74 5.65
C GLY A 118 -12.84 -9.10 4.51
N GLY A 119 -14.09 -8.72 4.78
CA GLY A 119 -14.96 -8.11 3.78
C GLY A 119 -14.46 -6.77 3.23
N ARG A 120 -13.63 -6.04 3.99
CA ARG A 120 -13.05 -4.76 3.52
C ARG A 120 -12.05 -5.02 2.40
N LEU A 121 -11.20 -6.04 2.58
CA LEU A 121 -10.25 -6.48 1.58
C LEU A 121 -10.96 -6.98 0.31
N GLU A 122 -12.06 -7.73 0.48
CA GLU A 122 -12.88 -8.19 -0.63
C GLU A 122 -13.46 -7.04 -1.46
N MET A 123 -13.95 -5.98 -0.80
CA MET A 123 -14.45 -4.79 -1.49
C MET A 123 -13.35 -4.13 -2.33
N VAL A 124 -12.19 -3.84 -1.73
CA VAL A 124 -11.06 -3.22 -2.42
C VAL A 124 -10.56 -4.08 -3.60
N MET A 125 -10.48 -5.40 -3.43
CA MET A 125 -10.09 -6.31 -4.52
C MET A 125 -11.11 -6.31 -5.67
N SER A 126 -12.40 -6.17 -5.36
CA SER A 126 -13.45 -6.06 -6.38
C SER A 126 -13.27 -4.78 -7.22
N ASP A 127 -12.99 -3.66 -6.56
CA ASP A 127 -12.79 -2.36 -7.22
C ASP A 127 -11.55 -2.38 -8.10
N LEU A 128 -10.41 -2.85 -7.58
CA LEU A 128 -9.19 -3.06 -8.37
C LEU A 128 -9.45 -3.96 -9.58
N GLY A 129 -10.29 -4.97 -9.40
CA GLY A 129 -10.75 -5.86 -10.47
C GLY A 129 -11.49 -5.14 -11.61
N LEU A 130 -12.23 -4.07 -11.31
CA LEU A 130 -12.84 -3.19 -12.30
C LEU A 130 -11.80 -2.27 -12.95
N ILE A 131 -10.88 -1.72 -12.16
CA ILE A 131 -9.79 -0.87 -12.66
C ILE A 131 -8.93 -1.60 -13.70
N ILE A 132 -8.67 -2.91 -13.54
CA ILE A 132 -7.97 -3.73 -14.54
C ILE A 132 -8.68 -3.65 -15.91
N ARG A 133 -10.01 -3.64 -15.93
CA ARG A 133 -10.79 -3.64 -17.17
C ARG A 133 -10.82 -2.27 -17.84
N LEU A 134 -10.94 -1.21 -17.05
CA LEU A 134 -11.10 0.16 -17.54
C LEU A 134 -9.74 0.81 -17.85
N TRP A 135 -8.76 0.63 -16.97
CA TRP A 135 -7.47 1.30 -17.01
C TRP A 135 -6.31 0.32 -16.80
N PRO A 136 -6.14 -0.69 -17.68
CA PRO A 136 -5.16 -1.76 -17.47
C PRO A 136 -3.71 -1.25 -17.39
N ARG A 137 -3.36 -0.18 -18.14
CA ARG A 137 -2.04 0.45 -18.05
C ARG A 137 -1.82 1.12 -16.70
N LEU A 138 -2.78 1.90 -16.23
CA LEU A 138 -2.71 2.58 -14.93
C LEU A 138 -2.62 1.57 -13.78
N PHE A 139 -3.40 0.48 -13.86
CA PHE A 139 -3.33 -0.61 -12.89
C PHE A 139 -1.92 -1.20 -12.83
N LEU A 140 -1.31 -1.55 -13.96
CA LEU A 140 0.05 -2.11 -14.02
C LEU A 140 1.09 -1.11 -13.52
N GLU A 141 0.95 0.16 -13.88
CA GLU A 141 1.83 1.23 -13.42
C GLU A 141 1.79 1.38 -11.90
N VAL A 142 0.60 1.40 -11.29
CA VAL A 142 0.49 1.47 -9.83
C VAL A 142 0.97 0.17 -9.20
N LEU A 143 0.53 -1.00 -9.68
CA LEU A 143 0.98 -2.31 -9.17
C LEU A 143 2.51 -2.43 -9.19
N SER A 144 3.20 -1.88 -10.19
CA SER A 144 4.67 -1.93 -10.25
C SER A 144 5.36 -1.28 -9.05
N LYS A 145 4.77 -0.22 -8.47
CA LYS A 145 5.24 0.43 -7.24
C LYS A 145 4.94 -0.39 -5.97
N TYR A 146 3.89 -1.20 -6.02
CA TYR A 146 3.35 -1.97 -4.90
C TYR A 146 3.63 -3.47 -4.99
N LYS A 147 4.45 -3.92 -5.95
CA LYS A 147 4.70 -5.35 -6.20
C LYS A 147 5.35 -6.08 -5.02
N ASP A 148 6.01 -5.35 -4.13
CA ASP A 148 6.75 -5.88 -2.98
C ASP A 148 6.02 -5.69 -1.64
N ILE A 149 4.76 -5.26 -1.64
CA ILE A 149 3.99 -5.12 -0.38
C ILE A 149 3.66 -6.49 0.23
N SER A 150 3.37 -6.47 1.53
CA SER A 150 3.00 -7.65 2.33
C SER A 150 1.85 -8.46 1.73
N TYR A 151 0.82 -7.79 1.21
CA TYR A 151 -0.28 -8.47 0.51
C TYR A 151 0.21 -9.31 -0.66
N VAL A 152 0.98 -8.73 -1.60
CA VAL A 152 1.41 -9.42 -2.83
C VAL A 152 2.33 -10.60 -2.49
N LYS A 153 3.23 -10.42 -1.52
CA LYS A 153 4.10 -11.50 -1.04
C LYS A 153 3.33 -12.68 -0.46
N ARG A 154 2.20 -12.42 0.21
CA ARG A 154 1.41 -13.44 0.91
C ARG A 154 0.35 -14.10 0.03
N PHE A 155 -0.31 -13.33 -0.82
CA PHE A 155 -1.50 -13.76 -1.56
C PHE A 155 -1.32 -13.76 -3.09
N GLY A 156 -0.21 -13.21 -3.60
CA GLY A 156 0.03 -13.04 -5.03
C GLY A 156 -0.64 -11.79 -5.60
N TRP A 157 -0.79 -11.75 -6.92
CA TRP A 157 -1.33 -10.59 -7.64
C TRP A 157 -2.84 -10.41 -7.40
N PRO A 158 -3.32 -9.18 -7.08
CA PRO A 158 -4.74 -8.89 -6.80
C PRO A 158 -5.58 -8.80 -8.09
N VAL A 159 -5.56 -9.83 -8.92
CA VAL A 159 -6.12 -9.79 -10.29
C VAL A 159 -7.22 -10.80 -10.55
N SER A 160 -7.30 -11.85 -9.72
CA SER A 160 -8.20 -12.99 -9.93
C SER A 160 -9.45 -12.97 -9.05
N PHE A 161 -9.55 -12.02 -8.10
CA PHE A 161 -10.70 -11.92 -7.21
C PHE A 161 -11.95 -11.45 -7.94
N ILE A 162 -13.07 -12.15 -7.73
CA ILE A 162 -14.39 -11.84 -8.28
C ILE A 162 -15.31 -11.70 -7.08
N GLY A 163 -15.77 -10.46 -6.80
CA GLY A 163 -16.49 -10.12 -5.58
C GLY A 163 -17.74 -10.96 -5.32
N MET A 164 -18.19 -10.97 -4.06
CA MET A 164 -19.27 -11.83 -3.56
C MET A 164 -20.65 -11.61 -4.23
N GLY A 165 -20.83 -10.53 -5.00
CA GLY A 165 -22.04 -10.31 -5.80
C GLY A 165 -22.21 -11.27 -6.99
N HIS A 166 -21.14 -11.96 -7.40
CA HIS A 166 -21.16 -12.94 -8.49
C HIS A 166 -21.17 -14.39 -8.00
N ASN A 167 -21.56 -14.60 -6.74
CA ASN A 167 -21.76 -15.91 -6.16
C ASN A 167 -22.58 -16.81 -7.12
N MET A 168 -21.87 -17.81 -7.66
CA MET A 168 -22.37 -19.12 -8.11
C MET A 168 -22.49 -19.43 -9.60
N HIS A 169 -22.08 -18.57 -10.54
CA HIS A 169 -22.00 -19.02 -11.95
C HIS A 169 -20.57 -19.08 -12.49
N PRO A 170 -19.94 -20.28 -12.52
CA PRO A 170 -18.58 -20.47 -13.03
C PRO A 170 -18.32 -19.85 -14.41
N VAL A 171 -19.30 -19.89 -15.32
CA VAL A 171 -19.17 -19.27 -16.65
C VAL A 171 -19.07 -17.74 -16.57
N ALA A 172 -19.79 -17.11 -15.64
CA ALA A 172 -19.72 -15.66 -15.45
C ALA A 172 -18.37 -15.26 -14.85
N GLU A 173 -17.87 -16.03 -13.89
CA GLU A 173 -16.53 -15.84 -13.31
C GLU A 173 -15.45 -15.92 -14.39
N ILE A 174 -15.46 -16.98 -15.19
CA ILE A 174 -14.54 -17.16 -16.32
C ILE A 174 -14.66 -16.02 -17.33
N HIS A 175 -15.88 -15.56 -17.64
CA HIS A 175 -16.10 -14.44 -18.57
C HIS A 175 -15.45 -13.15 -18.05
N ILE A 176 -15.67 -12.80 -16.79
CA ILE A 176 -15.09 -11.58 -16.18
C ILE A 176 -13.56 -11.67 -16.18
N LEU A 177 -13.01 -12.83 -15.81
CA LEU A 177 -11.56 -13.07 -15.81
C LEU A 177 -10.97 -12.98 -17.23
N LYS A 178 -11.63 -13.51 -18.25
CA LYS A 178 -11.21 -13.36 -19.65
C LYS A 178 -11.22 -11.89 -20.10
N LYS A 179 -12.22 -11.09 -19.68
CA LYS A 179 -12.23 -9.65 -19.94
C LYS A 179 -11.06 -8.91 -19.29
N ARG A 180 -10.60 -9.34 -18.12
CA ARG A 180 -9.37 -8.81 -17.51
C ARG A 180 -8.12 -9.20 -18.29
N ILE A 181 -8.02 -10.44 -18.78
CA ILE A 181 -6.91 -10.87 -19.65
C ILE A 181 -6.88 -10.04 -20.94
N GLU A 182 -8.02 -9.84 -21.60
CA GLU A 182 -8.14 -9.01 -22.81
C GLU A 182 -7.64 -7.58 -22.54
N ALA A 183 -8.09 -6.96 -21.45
CA ALA A 183 -7.67 -5.61 -21.07
C ALA A 183 -6.17 -5.53 -20.78
N LEU A 184 -5.61 -6.44 -19.98
CA LEU A 184 -4.17 -6.50 -19.70
C LEU A 184 -3.35 -6.72 -20.98
N SER A 185 -3.81 -7.61 -21.86
CA SER A 185 -3.13 -7.93 -23.13
C SER A 185 -3.07 -6.73 -24.07
N SER A 186 -4.04 -5.81 -23.98
CA SER A 186 -4.07 -4.57 -24.79
C SER A 186 -2.99 -3.55 -24.39
N VAL A 187 -2.33 -3.71 -23.24
CA VAL A 187 -1.29 -2.79 -22.79
C VAL A 187 0.00 -3.02 -23.58
N ASP A 188 0.26 -2.12 -24.51
CA ASP A 188 1.53 -2.02 -25.24
C ASP A 188 2.51 -1.11 -24.49
N CYS A 189 3.20 -1.69 -23.50
CA CYS A 189 4.23 -0.99 -22.73
C CYS A 189 5.29 -1.98 -22.27
N ALA A 190 6.51 -1.83 -22.81
CA ALA A 190 7.63 -2.74 -22.55
C ALA A 190 8.00 -2.81 -21.06
N GLU A 191 7.92 -1.69 -20.35
CA GLU A 191 8.23 -1.57 -18.91
C GLU A 191 7.39 -2.53 -18.05
N TYR A 192 6.13 -2.76 -18.42
CA TYR A 192 5.21 -3.59 -17.64
C TYR A 192 5.00 -5.00 -18.20
N ASN A 193 5.78 -5.41 -19.20
CA ASN A 193 5.54 -6.69 -19.87
C ASN A 193 5.66 -7.89 -18.94
N GLU A 194 6.71 -7.96 -18.11
CA GLU A 194 6.88 -9.06 -17.16
C GLU A 194 5.74 -9.11 -16.14
N LEU A 195 5.39 -7.97 -15.55
CA LEU A 195 4.30 -7.84 -14.59
C LEU A 195 2.94 -8.20 -15.20
N LYS A 196 2.68 -7.73 -16.44
CA LYS A 196 1.50 -8.09 -17.23
C LYS A 196 1.39 -9.60 -17.40
N GLN A 197 2.46 -10.26 -17.82
CA GLN A 197 2.46 -11.71 -18.02
C GLN A 197 2.23 -12.46 -16.70
N ALA A 198 2.82 -11.99 -15.59
CA ALA A 198 2.59 -12.57 -14.27
C ALA A 198 1.12 -12.45 -13.83
N CYS A 199 0.50 -11.29 -14.06
CA CYS A 199 -0.92 -11.06 -13.79
C CYS A 199 -1.83 -11.97 -14.64
N ILE A 200 -1.58 -12.03 -15.96
CA ILE A 200 -2.35 -12.88 -16.88
C ILE A 200 -2.26 -14.34 -16.45
N LYS A 201 -1.06 -14.83 -16.13
CA LYS A 201 -0.84 -16.21 -15.67
C LYS A 201 -1.65 -16.52 -14.41
N THR A 202 -1.69 -15.62 -13.42
CA THR A 202 -2.52 -15.80 -12.21
C THR A 202 -4.01 -15.89 -12.54
N ILE A 203 -4.49 -15.11 -13.51
CA ILE A 203 -5.90 -15.20 -13.95
C ILE A 203 -6.17 -16.53 -14.67
N GLU A 204 -5.28 -16.97 -15.55
CA GLU A 204 -5.40 -18.25 -16.26
C GLU A 204 -5.39 -19.46 -15.31
N GLU A 205 -4.55 -19.43 -14.28
CA GLU A 205 -4.52 -20.44 -13.22
C GLU A 205 -5.86 -20.49 -12.47
N ARG A 206 -6.45 -19.33 -12.16
CA ARG A 206 -7.79 -19.28 -11.54
C ARG A 206 -8.87 -19.85 -12.46
N ILE A 207 -8.86 -19.51 -13.76
CA ILE A 207 -9.81 -20.08 -14.74
C ILE A 207 -9.71 -21.62 -14.76
N LYS A 208 -8.49 -22.17 -14.81
CA LYS A 208 -8.27 -23.62 -14.79
C LYS A 208 -8.82 -24.29 -13.52
N GLN A 209 -8.66 -23.64 -12.36
CA GLN A 209 -9.22 -24.13 -11.10
C GLN A 209 -10.76 -24.18 -11.15
N ILE A 210 -11.40 -23.13 -11.66
CA ILE A 210 -12.86 -23.08 -11.80
C ILE A 210 -13.33 -24.20 -12.75
N GLU A 211 -12.71 -24.35 -13.92
CA GLU A 211 -13.05 -25.39 -14.90
C GLU A 211 -12.89 -26.80 -14.33
N SER A 212 -11.83 -27.04 -13.55
CA SER A 212 -11.57 -28.33 -12.90
C SER A 212 -12.57 -28.67 -11.79
N SER A 213 -13.04 -27.67 -11.04
CA SER A 213 -13.95 -27.87 -9.91
C SER A 213 -15.42 -28.02 -10.33
N THR A 214 -15.75 -27.67 -11.59
CA THR A 214 -17.13 -27.58 -12.09
C THR A 214 -17.42 -28.54 -13.25
N ASN A 215 -16.49 -29.43 -13.61
CA ASN A 215 -16.60 -30.34 -14.76
C ASN A 215 -16.96 -29.62 -16.08
N LEU A 216 -16.55 -28.37 -16.24
CA LEU A 216 -16.82 -27.58 -17.45
C LEU A 216 -15.86 -27.89 -18.61
N LYS A 217 -14.92 -28.83 -18.42
CA LYS A 217 -14.14 -29.40 -19.53
C LYS A 217 -15.06 -30.24 -20.41
N LYS A 218 -15.56 -29.64 -21.49
CA LYS A 218 -16.01 -30.38 -22.68
C LYS A 218 -14.85 -30.58 -23.62
#